data_AF-A0A6C0JIN2-F1
#
_entry.id   AF-A0A6C0JIN2-F1
#
_cell.length_a   1.000
_cell.length_b   1.000
_cell.length_c   1.000
_cell.angle_alpha   90.00
_cell.angle_beta   90.00
_cell.angle_gamma   90.00
#
_symmetry.space_group_name_H-M   'P 1'
#
loop_
_entity.id
_entity.type
_entity.pdbx_description
1 polymer ?
#
loop_
_entity_poly.entity_id
_entity_poly.type
_entity_poly.pdbx_seq_one_letter_code
_entity_poly.pdbx_strand_id
1 'polypeptide(L)' 'MNIINCPHCNMYIIIEQLNCGIFRCGMYKNTNTQIDPHLPKIECDKLALEKTIYGCGKPFQIKNNIITVCDYI' A
#
# COMPACT_ATOMS: atom_id res chain seq x y z
N MET A 1 9.14 -13.82 6.04
CA MET A 1 9.29 -12.65 5.14
C MET A 1 8.59 -12.98 3.84
N ASN A 2 7.44 -12.36 3.59
CA ASN A 2 6.66 -12.61 2.37
C ASN A 2 6.87 -11.46 1.40
N ILE A 3 7.31 -11.78 0.18
CA ILE A 3 7.39 -10.82 -0.92
C ILE A 3 6.12 -10.96 -1.74
N ILE A 4 5.45 -9.84 -1.97
CA ILE A 4 4.26 -9.79 -2.81
C ILE A 4 4.42 -8.73 -3.90
N ASN A 5 3.59 -8.82 -4.93
CA ASN A 5 3.48 -7.78 -5.93
C ASN A 5 2.23 -6.97 -5.66
N CYS A 6 2.36 -5.65 -5.69
CA CYS A 6 1.19 -4.78 -5.69
C CYS A 6 0.30 -5.10 -6.90
N PRO A 7 -1.00 -5.39 -6.72
CA PRO A 7 -1.88 -5.74 -7.83
C PRO A 7 -2.18 -4.55 -8.77
N HIS A 8 -1.79 -3.33 -8.41
CA HIS A 8 -2.06 -2.12 -9.20
C HIS A 8 -0.88 -1.65 -10.05
N CYS A 9 0.35 -1.78 -9.54
CA CYS A 9 1.55 -1.25 -10.21
C CYS A 9 2.70 -2.27 -10.30
N ASN A 10 2.46 -3.51 -9.86
CA ASN A 10 3.42 -4.62 -9.88
C ASN A 10 4.74 -4.34 -9.11
N MET A 11 4.74 -3.35 -8.21
CA MET A 11 5.85 -3.08 -7.31
C MET A 11 5.99 -4.22 -6.29
N TYR A 12 7.22 -4.69 -6.08
CA TYR A 12 7.54 -5.64 -5.01
C TYR A 12 7.40 -4.97 -3.65
N ILE A 13 6.70 -5.64 -2.73
CA ILE A 13 6.50 -5.20 -1.35
C ILE A 13 6.94 -6.34 -0.44
N ILE A 14 7.77 -6.00 0.55
CA ILE A 14 8.16 -6.91 1.62
C ILE A 14 7.18 -6.70 2.77
N ILE A 15 6.50 -7.77 3.18
CA ILE A 15 5.62 -7.76 4.34
C ILE A 15 6.42 -8.31 5.53
N GLU A 16 6.70 -7.42 6.47
CA GLU A 16 7.29 -7.77 7.77
C GLU A 16 6.24 -8.35 8.72
N GLN A 17 5.06 -7.72 8.77
CA GLN A 17 3.93 -8.11 9.61
C GLN A 17 2.59 -7.82 8.94
N LEU A 18 1.62 -8.71 9.14
CA LEU A 18 0.24 -8.54 8.68
C LEU A 18 -0.66 -8.27 9.89
N ASN A 19 -1.25 -7.08 9.98
CA ASN A 19 -2.20 -6.71 11.04
C ASN A 19 -3.65 -6.84 10.54
N CYS A 20 -4.29 -5.74 10.15
CA CYS A 20 -5.67 -5.73 9.66
C CYS A 20 -5.86 -6.35 8.26
N GLY A 21 -4.76 -6.67 7.56
CA GLY A 21 -4.79 -7.22 6.21
C GLY A 21 -5.11 -6.21 5.11
N ILE A 22 -5.41 -4.95 5.44
CA ILE A 22 -5.57 -3.84 4.49
C ILE A 22 -4.21 -3.19 4.27
N PHE A 23 -3.86 -2.94 3.02
CA PHE A 23 -2.59 -2.33 2.63
C PHE A 23 -2.82 -1.19 1.66
N ARG A 24 -1.99 -0.16 1.78
CA ARG A 24 -1.80 0.87 0.76
C ARG A 24 -0.39 0.70 0.20
N CYS A 25 -0.26 0.64 -1.13
CA CYS A 25 1.05 0.56 -1.77
C CYS A 25 1.76 1.93 -1.67
N GLY A 26 2.43 2.19 -0.55
CA GLY A 26 3.07 3.48 -0.30
C GLY A 26 4.02 3.44 0.87
N MET A 27 5.22 3.98 0.68
CA MET A 27 6.17 4.29 1.74
C MET A 27 6.66 5.73 1.58
N TYR A 28 6.56 6.53 2.63
CA TYR A 28 7.03 7.91 2.64
C TYR A 28 8.53 7.99 2.35
N LYS A 29 8.94 8.85 1.41
CA LYS A 29 10.35 8.96 0.99
C LYS A 29 11.26 9.60 2.05
N ASN A 30 10.70 10.45 2.91
CA ASN A 30 11.45 11.18 3.93
C ASN A 30 11.68 10.35 5.20
N THR A 31 10.72 9.49 5.58
CA THR A 31 10.77 8.69 6.81
C THR A 31 11.02 7.20 6.56
N ASN A 32 10.87 6.73 5.32
CA ASN A 32 10.84 5.31 4.97
C ASN A 32 9.81 4.51 5.78
N THR A 33 8.71 5.16 6.20
CA THR A 33 7.61 4.49 6.89
C THR A 33 6.47 4.21 5.93
N GLN A 34 5.79 3.08 6.11
CA GLN A 34 4.59 2.76 5.35
C GLN A 34 3.50 3.81 5.59
N ILE A 35 2.74 4.16 4.55
CA ILE A 35 1.57 5.03 4.71
C ILE A 35 0.45 4.30 5.46
N ASP A 36 -0.40 5.05 6.16
CA ASP A 36 -1.52 4.47 6.91
C ASP A 36 -2.43 3.65 5.97
N PRO A 37 -2.70 2.36 6.27
CA PRO A 37 -3.62 1.52 5.50
C PRO A 37 -5.01 2.14 5.27
N HIS A 38 -5.48 2.96 6.22
CA HIS A 38 -6.79 3.60 6.21
C HIS A 38 -6.70 5.08 5.80
N LEU A 39 -5.58 5.52 5.22
CA LEU A 39 -5.43 6.89 4.74
C LEU A 39 -6.53 7.19 3.70
N PRO A 40 -7.21 8.36 3.78
CA PRO A 40 -8.24 8.73 2.83
C PRO A 40 -7.73 8.78 1.39
N LYS A 41 -8.62 8.49 0.44
CA LYS A 41 -8.29 8.48 -0.99
C LYS A 41 -7.57 9.73 -1.45
N ILE A 42 -8.09 10.88 -1.07
CA ILE A 42 -7.57 12.17 -1.50
C ILE A 42 -6.12 12.38 -1.06
N GLU A 43 -5.76 11.92 0.13
CA GLU A 43 -4.40 11.99 0.65
C GLU A 43 -3.49 10.97 -0.05
N CYS A 44 -3.93 9.72 -0.24
CA CYS A 44 -3.16 8.72 -1.01
C CYS A 44 -2.84 9.22 -2.43
N ASP A 45 -3.85 9.78 -3.11
CA ASP A 45 -3.73 10.27 -4.48
C ASP A 45 -2.78 11.47 -4.54
N LYS A 46 -2.89 12.39 -3.57
CA LYS A 46 -1.97 13.53 -3.43
C LYS A 46 -0.53 13.06 -3.24
N LEU A 47 -0.27 12.12 -2.33
CA LEU A 47 1.06 11.58 -2.08
C LEU A 47 1.69 10.94 -3.33
N ALA A 48 0.89 10.18 -4.09
CA ALA A 48 1.33 9.56 -5.33
C ALA A 48 1.61 10.62 -6.42
N LEU A 49 0.72 11.60 -6.58
CA LEU A 49 0.83 12.68 -7.56
C LEU A 49 2.06 13.57 -7.30
N GLU A 50 2.27 13.95 -6.04
CA GLU A 50 3.41 14.76 -5.58
C GLU A 50 4.71 13.94 -5.51
N LYS A 51 4.66 12.63 -5.77
CA LYS A 51 5.79 11.70 -5.72
C LYS A 51 6.52 11.72 -4.38
N THR A 52 5.78 11.90 -3.27
CA THR A 52 6.32 11.91 -1.89
C THR A 52 6.35 10.52 -1.26
N ILE A 53 5.79 9.52 -1.95
CA ILE A 53 5.87 8.09 -1.59
C ILE A 53 6.54 7.25 -2.68
N TYR A 54 7.07 6.09 -2.30
CA TYR A 54 7.34 4.97 -3.20
C TYR A 54 6.08 4.10 -3.29
N GLY A 55 5.54 3.91 -4.50
CA GLY A 55 4.34 3.12 -4.74
C GLY A 55 3.22 3.93 -5.40
N CYS A 56 2.05 3.32 -5.54
CA CYS A 56 0.90 3.92 -6.25
C CYS A 56 -0.19 4.49 -5.31
N GLY A 57 -0.06 4.34 -4.00
CA GLY A 57 -1.05 4.76 -2.99
C GLY A 57 -2.34 3.93 -2.97
N LYS A 58 -2.55 3.03 -3.93
CA LYS A 58 -3.80 2.29 -4.08
C LYS A 58 -3.97 1.18 -3.02
N PRO A 59 -5.22 0.90 -2.59
CA PRO A 59 -5.50 -0.12 -1.61
C PRO A 59 -5.51 -1.52 -2.21
N PHE A 60 -5.15 -2.50 -1.39
CA PHE A 60 -5.46 -3.90 -1.64
C PHE A 60 -5.56 -4.62 -0.30
N GLN A 61 -6.24 -5.75 -0.29
CA GLN A 61 -6.38 -6.59 0.89
C GLN A 61 -5.63 -7.91 0.71
N ILE A 62 -5.07 -8.40 1.80
CA ILE A 62 -4.46 -9.72 1.90
C ILE A 62 -5.26 -10.51 2.93
N LYS A 63 -5.87 -11.61 2.49
CA LYS A 63 -6.63 -12.52 3.37
C LYS A 63 -6.33 -13.96 2.97
N ASN A 64 -5.92 -14.80 3.91
CA ASN A 64 -5.54 -16.20 3.66
C ASN A 64 -4.53 -16.34 2.51
N ASN A 65 -3.52 -15.46 2.46
CA ASN A 65 -2.52 -15.35 1.38
C ASN A 65 -3.07 -15.02 -0.02
N ILE A 66 -4.35 -14.65 -0.13
CA ILE A 66 -4.96 -14.17 -1.37
C ILE A 66 -4.91 -12.65 -1.37
N ILE A 67 -4.36 -12.08 -2.45
CA ILE A 67 -4.30 -10.64 -2.68
C ILE A 67 -5.50 -10.24 -3.54
N THR A 68 -6.29 -9.30 -3.05
CA THR A 68 -7.49 -8.82 -3.76
C THR A 68 -7.46 -7.29 -3.83
N VAL A 69 -7.77 -6.73 -5.00
CA VAL A 69 -8.02 -5.30 -5.12
C VAL A 69 -9.32 -4.99 -4.39
N CYS A 70 -9.30 -3.97 -3.53
CA CYS A 70 -10.49 -3.45 -2.87
C CYS A 70 -10.66 -1.98 -3.21
N ASP A 71 -11.86 -1.46 -2.95
CA ASP A 71 -12.12 -0.04 -2.99
C ASP A 71 -11.65 0.64 -1.70
N TYR A 72 -11.60 1.98 -1.72
CA TYR A 72 -11.23 2.75 -0.53
C TYR A 72 -12.33 2.57 0.51
N ILE A 73 -11.98 1.96 1.64
CA ILE A 73 -12.83 1.81 2.84
C ILE A 73 -12.80 3.11 3.63
#